data_AF-A0A0Q6RCK0-F1
#
_entry.id   AF-A0A0Q6RCK0-F1
#
_cell.length_a   1.000
_cell.length_b   1.000
_cell.length_c   1.000
_cell.angle_alpha   90.00
_cell.angle_beta   90.00
_cell.angle_gamma   90.00
#
_symmetry.space_group_name_H-M   'P 1'
#
loop_
_entity.id
_entity.type
_entity.pdbx_description
1 polymer ?
#
loop_
_entity_poly.entity_id
_entity_poly.type
_entity_poly.pdbx_seq_one_letter_code
_entity_poly.pdbx_strand_id
1 'polypeptide(L)'
;MGGLVQLIAAFAVALYLLIGLEFPVLRELHAGHLEEVGPFLASDPKAATADTPTVSPYDLLLQWNGEVLWAPATASTDPVTKFGDEARSVFGPIPDGVCTGLNSRPVGLEVDGNAVRLEPNPSKVDAPLEFAHRNVEGRLVKWTTAVDRCDKPSLAGDVTFCALNSRVGRVTRDHIHWLFLCRKSSENLEIEADSYWTETDPRFSRYSAIGFNDVTGEIAFLDGRKDRSVFDWRERFPPPGGATYGDLAGRRVAENLYDGSARVDCVLCHDNKKPTVVDPHMQQARVGYFKSRHDPRAVFSMGNFLPARVAKQELPFRVIGSGYSAVHAGTLLDAKSVLIDGHPCSGCHSLTTLESGRRFAADAAGKTPVIPNATMMQNAALFAQKVALTLVQNHRTEWASASGEGRISPWMIPEHGGNLWKGVSGLNDEDWLRLSQCAWGVGGSECGYKALFTPCPPPGVGGDTFVPADFSTNLRFRPATTGGAQRVLSLSWKYLNGYGYVPARDDVRFNVAFETMDVPMVHRPPAKHEYPTIDEAKGTGFPAAAGGVGTSGSATLLQDISFAGHKKWTDPAPSNIARLYSVDVPAACGKRYLFRVVPKRFCFDNSGVRFSETEYLLYKDVDCGI
;
A
#
# COMPACT_ATOMS: atom_id res chain seq x y z
N MET A 1 -18.31 -41.98 -6.19
CA MET A 1 -18.12 -41.60 -4.78
C MET A 1 -16.66 -41.44 -4.34
N GLY A 2 -15.64 -41.82 -5.13
CA GLY A 2 -14.22 -41.61 -4.77
C GLY A 2 -13.65 -40.20 -4.98
N GLY A 3 -14.29 -39.35 -5.80
CA GLY A 3 -13.80 -38.00 -6.10
C GLY A 3 -14.06 -36.95 -5.01
N LEU A 4 -15.07 -37.15 -4.15
CA LEU A 4 -15.44 -36.21 -3.09
C LEU A 4 -14.45 -36.26 -1.90
N VAL A 5 -13.87 -37.44 -1.65
CA VAL A 5 -12.95 -37.68 -0.52
C VAL A 5 -11.56 -37.07 -0.79
N GLN A 6 -11.13 -37.01 -2.05
CA GLN A 6 -9.86 -36.34 -2.42
C GLN A 6 -9.98 -34.80 -2.42
N LEU A 7 -11.18 -34.25 -2.67
CA LEU A 7 -11.44 -32.81 -2.61
C LEU A 7 -11.36 -32.25 -1.19
N ILE A 8 -11.88 -33.00 -0.20
CA ILE A 8 -11.87 -32.62 1.22
C ILE A 8 -10.46 -32.74 1.80
N ALA A 9 -9.68 -33.75 1.40
CA ALA A 9 -8.29 -33.91 1.82
C ALA A 9 -7.36 -32.81 1.27
N ALA A 10 -7.58 -32.36 0.03
CA ALA A 10 -6.82 -31.25 -0.56
C ALA A 10 -7.12 -29.91 0.12
N PHE A 11 -8.39 -29.65 0.48
CA PHE A 11 -8.76 -28.47 1.27
C PHE A 11 -8.22 -28.52 2.69
N ALA A 12 -8.25 -29.68 3.36
CA ALA A 12 -7.74 -29.84 4.73
C ALA A 12 -6.22 -29.66 4.82
N VAL A 13 -5.45 -30.12 3.82
CA VAL A 13 -3.99 -29.95 3.79
C VAL A 13 -3.59 -28.51 3.45
N ALA A 14 -4.34 -27.82 2.57
CA ALA A 14 -4.14 -26.40 2.30
C ALA A 14 -4.47 -25.52 3.52
N LEU A 15 -5.49 -25.88 4.31
CA LEU A 15 -5.84 -25.18 5.54
C LEU A 15 -4.84 -25.44 6.68
N TYR A 16 -4.31 -26.67 6.80
CA TYR A 16 -3.33 -27.01 7.85
C TYR A 16 -1.95 -26.40 7.59
N LEU A 17 -1.53 -26.26 6.33
CA LEU A 17 -0.26 -25.60 5.98
C LEU A 17 -0.29 -24.08 6.19
N LEU A 18 -1.49 -23.48 6.30
CA LEU A 18 -1.68 -22.07 6.66
C LEU A 18 -1.75 -21.82 8.18
N ILE A 19 -1.90 -22.86 9.00
CA ILE A 19 -2.16 -22.74 10.45
C ILE A 19 -1.01 -23.32 11.31
N GLY A 20 -0.11 -24.15 10.76
CA GLY A 20 0.92 -24.85 11.54
C GLY A 20 2.29 -24.20 11.55
N LEU A 21 2.50 -23.11 12.31
CA LEU A 21 3.80 -22.72 12.91
C LEU A 21 3.60 -21.62 13.97
N GLU A 22 2.80 -21.91 14.99
CA GLU A 22 2.91 -21.20 16.27
C GLU A 22 4.16 -21.72 17.00
N PHE A 23 5.20 -20.89 17.11
CA PHE A 23 6.23 -21.09 18.12
C PHE A 23 5.74 -20.52 19.46
N PRO A 24 5.99 -21.20 20.59
CA PRO A 24 5.45 -20.82 21.88
C PRO A 24 6.17 -19.56 22.38
N VAL A 25 5.46 -18.44 22.41
CA VAL A 25 5.88 -17.26 23.17
C VAL A 25 5.48 -17.48 24.63
N LEU A 26 6.50 -17.43 25.48
CA LEU A 26 6.47 -17.48 26.95
C LEU A 26 5.31 -16.65 27.56
N ARG A 27 4.33 -17.32 28.18
CA ARG A 27 3.62 -16.85 29.40
C ARG A 27 4.53 -17.20 30.59
N GLU A 28 4.63 -16.50 31.72
CA GLU A 28 3.87 -15.45 32.39
C GLU A 28 4.74 -15.00 33.57
N LEU A 29 4.79 -13.71 33.89
CA LEU A 29 5.10 -13.25 35.25
C LEU A 29 3.92 -12.41 35.72
N HIS A 30 3.00 -13.06 36.41
CA HIS A 30 1.94 -12.45 37.19
C HIS A 30 2.56 -11.74 38.40
N ALA A 31 2.47 -10.41 38.45
CA ALA A 31 2.56 -9.66 39.70
C ALA A 31 1.15 -9.60 40.32
N GLY A 32 1.06 -10.05 41.57
CA GLY A 32 -0.18 -10.18 42.31
C GLY A 32 -0.69 -8.88 42.96
N HIS A 33 -1.91 -9.04 43.47
CA HIS A 33 -2.62 -8.25 44.46
C HIS A 33 -3.03 -6.80 44.13
N LEU A 34 -4.28 -6.68 43.70
CA LEU A 34 -5.17 -5.57 44.03
C LEU A 34 -5.59 -5.70 45.50
N GLU A 35 -5.25 -4.71 46.32
CA GLU A 35 -5.95 -4.41 47.58
C GLU A 35 -6.81 -3.16 47.38
N GLU A 36 -8.08 -3.30 47.75
CA GLU A 36 -9.07 -2.23 47.82
C GLU A 36 -8.68 -1.16 48.84
N VAL A 37 -8.91 0.11 48.52
CA VAL A 37 -8.97 1.17 49.53
C VAL A 37 -10.25 1.98 49.33
N GLY A 38 -11.21 1.75 50.22
CA GLY A 38 -12.35 2.63 50.46
C GLY A 38 -11.95 3.91 51.23
N PRO A 39 -12.83 4.91 51.31
CA PRO A 39 -12.46 6.29 51.61
C PRO A 39 -12.53 6.58 53.11
N PHE A 40 -11.56 7.32 53.66
CA PHE A 40 -11.78 8.12 54.88
C PHE A 40 -10.90 9.36 54.96
N LEU A 41 -11.54 10.46 55.32
CA LEU A 41 -11.02 11.79 55.64
C LEU A 41 -10.19 11.79 56.92
N ALA A 42 -9.07 12.52 56.92
CA ALA A 42 -8.65 13.34 58.05
C ALA A 42 -7.76 14.49 57.55
N SER A 43 -8.16 15.72 57.87
CA SER A 43 -7.40 16.95 57.63
C SER A 43 -6.42 17.16 58.78
N ASP A 44 -5.13 17.36 58.48
CA ASP A 44 -4.17 17.85 59.47
C ASP A 44 -3.50 19.14 58.96
N PRO A 45 -3.73 20.30 59.60
CA PRO A 45 -3.22 21.58 59.13
C PRO A 45 -1.96 21.95 59.92
N LYS A 46 -0.77 21.85 59.31
CA LYS A 46 0.39 22.70 59.64
C LYS A 46 1.58 22.46 58.72
N ALA A 47 1.84 23.46 57.89
CA ALA A 47 3.13 24.07 57.58
C ALA A 47 3.23 24.38 56.09
N ALA A 48 2.79 25.59 55.75
CA ALA A 48 3.15 26.25 54.52
C ALA A 48 4.64 26.60 54.54
N THR A 49 5.43 25.89 53.75
CA THR A 49 6.51 26.48 52.98
C THR A 49 6.13 26.26 51.53
N ALA A 50 5.72 27.34 50.87
CA ALA A 50 5.49 27.36 49.44
C ALA A 50 6.84 27.18 48.74
N ASP A 51 7.21 25.93 48.48
CA ASP A 51 8.20 25.64 47.45
C ASP A 51 7.60 26.14 46.14
N THR A 52 8.21 27.18 45.59
CA THR A 52 8.01 27.57 44.19
C THR A 52 8.14 26.30 43.37
N PRO A 53 7.12 25.84 42.63
CA PRO A 53 7.24 24.62 41.87
C PRO A 53 8.40 24.83 40.90
N THR A 54 9.46 24.03 41.06
CA THR A 54 10.55 23.94 40.09
C THR A 54 9.94 23.33 38.83
N VAL A 55 9.39 24.20 37.97
CA VAL A 55 8.90 23.82 36.65
C VAL A 55 10.06 23.17 35.92
N SER A 56 9.89 21.90 35.51
CA SER A 56 10.93 21.19 34.77
C SER A 56 11.25 22.00 33.50
N PRO A 57 12.52 22.12 33.09
CA PRO A 57 12.87 22.79 31.84
C PRO A 57 12.15 22.18 30.62
N TYR A 58 11.70 20.93 30.70
CA TYR A 58 10.89 20.28 29.67
C TYR A 58 9.43 20.74 29.64
N ASP A 59 8.84 21.12 30.78
CA ASP A 59 7.44 21.57 30.84
C ASP A 59 7.25 22.86 30.06
N LEU A 60 8.23 23.76 30.13
CA LEU A 60 8.22 25.00 29.37
C LEU A 60 8.38 24.76 27.87
N LEU A 61 9.27 23.85 27.48
CA LEU A 61 9.45 23.46 26.08
C LEU A 61 8.17 22.83 25.52
N LEU A 62 7.48 22.00 26.31
CA LEU A 62 6.19 21.43 25.95
C LEU A 62 5.08 22.48 25.88
N GLN A 63 5.06 23.44 26.80
CA GLN A 63 4.09 24.53 26.77
C GLN A 63 4.23 25.36 25.49
N TRP A 64 5.44 25.58 25.00
CA TRP A 64 5.67 26.41 23.80
C TRP A 64 5.58 25.64 22.49
N ASN A 65 5.94 24.35 22.48
CA ASN A 65 6.08 23.58 21.24
C ASN A 65 5.11 22.39 21.13
N GLY A 66 4.47 21.97 22.23
CA GLY A 66 3.78 20.68 22.32
C GLY A 66 2.68 20.46 21.27
N GLU A 67 2.07 21.53 20.74
CA GLU A 67 1.08 21.42 19.66
C GLU A 67 1.65 20.88 18.34
N VAL A 68 2.95 21.03 18.10
CA VAL A 68 3.64 20.58 16.88
C VAL A 68 4.55 19.38 17.10
N LEU A 69 4.70 18.88 18.33
CA LEU A 69 5.54 17.70 18.65
C LEU A 69 4.71 16.42 18.59
N TRP A 70 4.56 15.85 17.40
CA TRP A 70 3.78 14.63 17.22
C TRP A 70 4.13 13.88 15.94
N ALA A 71 4.32 12.56 16.08
CA ALA A 71 4.49 11.65 14.95
C ALA A 71 3.20 11.55 14.13
N PRO A 72 3.26 11.34 12.80
CA PRO A 72 2.09 11.07 11.97
C PRO A 72 1.17 10.02 12.60
N ALA A 73 -0.14 10.14 12.35
CA ALA A 73 -1.13 9.31 13.00
C ALA A 73 -0.95 7.82 12.62
N THR A 74 -0.38 7.03 13.52
CA THR A 74 -0.34 5.55 13.42
C THR A 74 -0.68 4.88 14.74
N ALA A 75 -1.17 5.66 15.70
CA ALA A 75 -1.33 5.26 17.09
C ALA A 75 -2.57 4.40 17.35
N SER A 76 -3.48 4.25 16.38
CA SER A 76 -4.61 3.34 16.50
C SER A 76 -4.11 1.91 16.65
N THR A 77 -4.64 1.19 17.64
CA THR A 77 -4.42 -0.27 17.76
C THR A 77 -5.35 -1.05 16.83
N ASP A 78 -6.43 -0.44 16.34
CA ASP A 78 -7.26 -1.04 15.31
C ASP A 78 -6.50 -1.05 13.96
N PRO A 79 -6.34 -2.23 13.32
CA PRO A 79 -5.53 -2.36 12.11
C PRO A 79 -6.11 -1.63 10.90
N VAL A 80 -7.45 -1.51 10.76
CA VAL A 80 -8.09 -0.84 9.62
C VAL A 80 -7.90 0.66 9.72
N THR A 81 -8.16 1.22 10.90
CA THR A 81 -7.97 2.64 11.19
C THR A 81 -6.48 3.01 11.10
N LYS A 82 -5.59 2.17 11.64
CA LYS A 82 -4.13 2.37 11.53
C LYS A 82 -3.66 2.39 10.08
N PHE A 83 -4.08 1.41 9.27
CA PHE A 83 -3.75 1.38 7.85
C PHE A 83 -4.27 2.63 7.13
N GLY A 84 -5.51 3.03 7.40
CA GLY A 84 -6.12 4.21 6.80
C GLY A 84 -5.33 5.49 7.09
N ASP A 85 -4.87 5.63 8.33
CA ASP A 85 -4.08 6.78 8.77
C ASP A 85 -2.68 6.80 8.11
N GLU A 86 -2.00 5.63 8.03
CA GLU A 86 -0.71 5.46 7.35
C GLU A 86 -0.80 5.75 5.84
N ALA A 87 -1.79 5.15 5.17
CA ALA A 87 -2.04 5.37 3.75
C ALA A 87 -2.38 6.84 3.48
N ARG A 88 -3.16 7.48 4.34
CA ARG A 88 -3.48 8.91 4.18
C ARG A 88 -2.25 9.80 4.33
N SER A 89 -1.33 9.51 5.25
CA SER A 89 -0.08 10.28 5.39
C SER A 89 0.79 10.22 4.13
N VAL A 90 0.68 9.17 3.31
CA VAL A 90 1.48 9.02 2.07
C VAL A 90 0.74 9.51 0.83
N PHE A 91 -0.54 9.14 0.68
CA PHE A 91 -1.34 9.38 -0.52
C PHE A 91 -2.25 10.62 -0.41
N GLY A 92 -2.34 11.24 0.76
CA GLY A 92 -3.36 12.24 1.06
C GLY A 92 -4.75 11.61 1.25
N PRO A 93 -5.83 12.41 1.25
CA PRO A 93 -7.19 11.93 1.48
C PRO A 93 -7.59 10.79 0.52
N ILE A 94 -7.93 9.65 1.10
CA ILE A 94 -8.39 8.47 0.37
C ILE A 94 -9.85 8.71 -0.08
N PRO A 95 -10.20 8.50 -1.36
CA PRO A 95 -11.58 8.64 -1.81
C PRO A 95 -12.45 7.50 -1.29
N ASP A 96 -13.76 7.73 -1.21
CA ASP A 96 -14.72 6.66 -0.99
C ASP A 96 -14.61 5.61 -2.11
N GLY A 97 -14.94 4.36 -1.77
CA GLY A 97 -15.06 3.30 -2.75
C GLY A 97 -16.14 3.59 -3.78
N VAL A 98 -15.77 3.50 -5.05
CA VAL A 98 -16.67 3.72 -6.18
C VAL A 98 -16.80 2.43 -6.96
N CYS A 99 -18.02 1.93 -7.09
CA CYS A 99 -18.33 0.74 -7.86
C CYS A 99 -19.38 1.02 -8.95
N THR A 100 -19.81 2.27 -9.13
CA THR A 100 -20.86 2.67 -10.08
C THR A 100 -20.56 4.05 -10.70
N GLY A 101 -21.34 4.44 -11.70
CA GLY A 101 -21.25 5.76 -12.34
C GLY A 101 -20.14 5.89 -13.39
N LEU A 102 -19.82 7.13 -13.78
CA LEU A 102 -18.86 7.45 -14.86
C LEU A 102 -17.43 6.98 -14.55
N ASN A 103 -17.12 6.85 -13.27
CA ASN A 103 -15.83 6.41 -12.74
C ASN A 103 -15.78 4.90 -12.51
N SER A 104 -16.70 4.13 -13.11
CA SER A 104 -16.73 2.68 -13.00
C SER A 104 -17.04 2.01 -14.34
N ARG A 105 -16.51 0.80 -14.56
CA ARG A 105 -16.81 -0.04 -15.71
C ARG A 105 -17.16 -1.46 -15.29
N PRO A 106 -18.21 -2.06 -15.88
CA PRO A 106 -18.46 -3.49 -15.72
C PRO A 106 -17.41 -4.31 -16.46
N VAL A 107 -17.09 -5.46 -15.89
CA VAL A 107 -16.34 -6.53 -16.52
C VAL A 107 -17.29 -7.30 -17.42
N GLY A 108 -17.00 -7.27 -18.72
CA GLY A 108 -17.72 -8.06 -19.72
C GLY A 108 -17.32 -9.54 -19.69
N LEU A 109 -18.26 -10.40 -20.05
CA LEU A 109 -18.04 -11.83 -20.22
C LEU A 109 -17.95 -12.18 -21.71
N GLU A 110 -16.99 -13.03 -22.04
CA GLU A 110 -16.81 -13.58 -23.40
C GLU A 110 -16.89 -15.12 -23.36
N VAL A 111 -17.68 -15.67 -24.27
CA VAL A 111 -17.79 -17.13 -24.50
C VAL A 111 -17.81 -17.39 -26.01
N ASP A 112 -16.85 -18.18 -26.48
CA ASP A 112 -16.68 -18.53 -27.89
C ASP A 112 -16.55 -17.28 -28.80
N GLY A 113 -15.91 -16.22 -28.28
CA GLY A 113 -15.75 -14.94 -28.99
C GLY A 113 -17.02 -14.06 -29.03
N ASN A 114 -18.07 -14.43 -28.29
CA ASN A 114 -19.31 -13.66 -28.20
C ASN A 114 -19.41 -12.93 -26.87
N ALA A 115 -19.98 -11.73 -26.90
CA ALA A 115 -20.42 -11.03 -25.70
C ALA A 115 -21.54 -11.80 -25.04
N VAL A 116 -21.43 -12.07 -23.75
CA VAL A 116 -22.47 -12.74 -23.00
C VAL A 116 -23.10 -11.79 -21.98
N ARG A 117 -24.44 -11.72 -22.01
CA ARG A 117 -25.24 -10.97 -21.02
C ARG A 117 -26.38 -11.83 -20.54
N LEU A 118 -26.71 -11.73 -19.25
CA LEU A 118 -27.91 -12.34 -18.69
C LEU A 118 -29.08 -11.38 -18.91
N GLU A 119 -30.08 -11.81 -19.69
CA GLU A 119 -31.26 -11.00 -20.03
C GLU A 119 -32.53 -11.87 -20.16
N PRO A 120 -33.73 -11.29 -20.03
CA PRO A 120 -34.98 -12.02 -20.26
C PRO A 120 -35.06 -12.53 -21.70
N ASN A 121 -35.33 -13.82 -21.90
CA ASN A 121 -35.47 -14.40 -23.23
C ASN A 121 -36.90 -14.23 -23.78
N PRO A 122 -37.16 -13.27 -24.69
CA PRO A 122 -38.52 -12.97 -25.15
C PRO A 122 -39.13 -14.08 -26.03
N SER A 123 -38.33 -15.06 -26.46
CA SER A 123 -38.79 -16.19 -27.28
C SER A 123 -39.42 -17.33 -26.47
N LYS A 124 -39.35 -17.26 -25.13
CA LYS A 124 -39.92 -18.27 -24.21
C LYS A 124 -41.05 -17.68 -23.37
N VAL A 125 -42.00 -18.53 -22.98
CA VAL A 125 -43.08 -18.17 -22.05
C VAL A 125 -42.47 -17.67 -20.74
N ASP A 126 -43.05 -16.63 -20.16
CA ASP A 126 -42.59 -15.93 -18.94
C ASP A 126 -41.22 -15.23 -19.05
N ALA A 127 -40.60 -15.23 -20.23
CA ALA A 127 -39.31 -14.59 -20.52
C ALA A 127 -38.23 -14.84 -19.44
N PRO A 128 -37.87 -16.11 -19.16
CA PRO A 128 -36.88 -16.44 -18.14
C PRO A 128 -35.53 -15.77 -18.45
N LEU A 129 -34.74 -15.51 -17.40
CA LEU A 129 -33.37 -15.04 -17.55
C LEU A 129 -32.52 -16.13 -18.20
N GLU A 130 -31.88 -15.79 -19.32
CA GLU A 130 -30.95 -16.66 -20.02
C GLU A 130 -29.76 -15.83 -20.54
N PHE A 131 -28.64 -16.50 -20.78
CA PHE A 131 -27.44 -15.87 -21.30
C PHE A 131 -27.58 -15.68 -22.81
N ALA A 132 -27.70 -14.44 -23.25
CA ALA A 132 -27.66 -14.06 -24.64
C ALA A 132 -26.22 -13.93 -25.12
N HIS A 133 -25.88 -14.67 -26.17
CA HIS A 133 -24.58 -14.61 -26.83
C HIS A 133 -24.70 -13.72 -28.05
N ARG A 134 -23.94 -12.62 -28.10
CA ARG A 134 -23.97 -11.67 -29.21
C ARG A 134 -22.60 -11.56 -29.85
N ASN A 135 -22.57 -11.59 -31.18
CA ASN A 135 -21.32 -11.41 -31.91
C ASN A 135 -20.83 -9.95 -31.84
N VAL A 136 -19.71 -9.66 -32.50
CA VAL A 136 -19.08 -8.33 -32.48
C VAL A 136 -19.94 -7.22 -33.11
N GLU A 137 -20.86 -7.58 -34.01
CA GLU A 137 -21.86 -6.67 -34.58
C GLU A 137 -23.10 -6.50 -33.68
N GLY A 138 -23.13 -7.13 -32.50
CA GLY A 138 -24.24 -7.08 -31.55
C GLY A 138 -25.43 -8.00 -31.90
N ARG A 139 -25.30 -8.83 -32.93
CA ARG A 139 -26.34 -9.76 -33.36
C ARG A 139 -26.40 -10.95 -32.41
N LEU A 140 -27.61 -11.32 -31.99
CA LEU A 140 -27.87 -12.50 -31.18
C LEU A 140 -27.51 -13.76 -31.97
N VAL A 141 -26.67 -14.61 -31.39
CA VAL A 141 -26.16 -15.87 -31.96
C VAL A 141 -26.88 -17.06 -31.33
N LYS A 142 -26.93 -17.13 -30.00
CA LYS A 142 -27.55 -18.22 -29.24
C LYS A 142 -27.99 -17.76 -27.85
N TRP A 143 -28.85 -18.56 -27.22
CA TRP A 143 -29.18 -18.47 -25.81
C TRP A 143 -28.62 -19.69 -25.06
N THR A 144 -28.13 -19.51 -23.84
CA THR A 144 -27.77 -20.62 -22.94
C THR A 144 -28.36 -20.41 -21.55
N THR A 145 -28.60 -21.49 -20.81
CA THR A 145 -29.15 -21.45 -19.45
C THR A 145 -28.06 -21.46 -18.37
N ALA A 146 -26.80 -21.67 -18.76
CA ALA A 146 -25.65 -21.68 -17.86
C ALA A 146 -24.40 -21.17 -18.60
N VAL A 147 -23.39 -20.76 -17.83
CA VAL A 147 -22.03 -20.50 -18.29
C VAL A 147 -21.06 -21.20 -17.33
N ASP A 148 -20.58 -22.36 -17.76
CA ASP A 148 -19.57 -23.17 -17.07
C ASP A 148 -18.14 -22.85 -17.57
N ARG A 149 -18.03 -22.30 -18.78
CA ARG A 149 -16.75 -21.93 -19.41
C ARG A 149 -16.80 -20.54 -20.01
N CYS A 150 -15.67 -19.85 -19.96
CA CYS A 150 -15.47 -18.57 -20.63
C CYS A 150 -14.09 -18.49 -21.29
N ASP A 151 -13.89 -17.46 -22.09
CA ASP A 151 -12.67 -17.37 -22.88
C ASP A 151 -11.45 -17.05 -22.00
N LYS A 152 -11.62 -16.26 -20.92
CA LYS A 152 -10.53 -15.76 -20.04
C LYS A 152 -10.77 -16.05 -18.53
N PRO A 153 -10.76 -17.32 -18.10
CA PRO A 153 -11.04 -17.71 -16.72
C PRO A 153 -9.91 -17.38 -15.73
N SER A 154 -8.69 -17.15 -16.22
CA SER A 154 -7.46 -17.05 -15.42
C SER A 154 -7.26 -15.76 -14.64
N LEU A 155 -8.12 -14.78 -14.87
CA LEU A 155 -7.92 -13.40 -14.41
C LEU A 155 -8.82 -13.06 -13.20
N ALA A 156 -9.38 -14.09 -12.57
CA ALA A 156 -10.28 -14.00 -11.42
C ALA A 156 -9.58 -14.32 -10.07
N GLY A 157 -8.43 -14.99 -10.05
CA GLY A 157 -7.83 -15.45 -8.78
C GLY A 157 -8.77 -16.44 -8.06
N ASP A 158 -8.92 -16.32 -6.73
CA ASP A 158 -9.83 -17.16 -5.91
C ASP A 158 -11.30 -16.68 -5.96
N VAL A 159 -11.75 -16.08 -7.07
CA VAL A 159 -13.15 -15.69 -7.28
C VAL A 159 -13.70 -16.34 -8.56
N THR A 160 -15.04 -16.32 -8.75
CA THR A 160 -15.74 -16.90 -9.92
C THR A 160 -14.97 -16.64 -11.22
N PHE A 161 -14.59 -17.70 -11.92
CA PHE A 161 -13.64 -17.69 -13.04
C PHE A 161 -14.00 -16.68 -14.14
N CYS A 162 -15.29 -16.47 -14.35
CA CYS A 162 -15.81 -15.69 -15.48
C CYS A 162 -16.36 -14.30 -15.09
N ALA A 163 -16.31 -13.94 -13.80
CA ALA A 163 -16.48 -12.59 -13.22
C ALA A 163 -17.60 -11.68 -13.80
N LEU A 164 -18.67 -12.23 -14.38
CA LEU A 164 -19.72 -11.49 -15.10
C LEU A 164 -20.29 -10.35 -14.24
N ASN A 165 -20.35 -9.15 -14.82
CA ASN A 165 -20.91 -7.96 -14.20
C ASN A 165 -20.28 -7.55 -12.86
N SER A 166 -19.08 -8.08 -12.55
CA SER A 166 -18.16 -7.44 -11.62
C SER A 166 -17.81 -6.04 -12.12
N ARG A 167 -17.36 -5.15 -11.23
CA ARG A 167 -17.09 -3.76 -11.59
C ARG A 167 -15.71 -3.33 -11.11
N VAL A 168 -15.09 -2.46 -11.90
CA VAL A 168 -13.87 -1.75 -11.51
C VAL A 168 -14.18 -0.27 -11.46
N GLY A 169 -13.99 0.35 -10.32
CA GLY A 169 -13.98 1.79 -10.14
C GLY A 169 -12.58 2.36 -10.24
N ARG A 170 -12.48 3.62 -10.67
CA ARG A 170 -11.24 4.37 -10.72
C ARG A 170 -11.46 5.81 -10.28
N VAL A 171 -10.67 6.26 -9.32
CA VAL A 171 -10.58 7.66 -8.92
C VAL A 171 -9.13 8.11 -9.04
N THR A 172 -8.90 9.19 -9.79
CA THR A 172 -7.55 9.75 -9.99
C THR A 172 -7.51 11.17 -9.43
N ARG A 173 -6.44 11.48 -8.70
CA ARG A 173 -6.10 12.82 -8.20
C ARG A 173 -4.62 13.04 -8.45
N ASP A 174 -4.30 13.88 -9.43
CA ASP A 174 -2.93 14.10 -9.91
C ASP A 174 -2.23 12.76 -10.22
N HIS A 175 -1.15 12.46 -9.49
CA HIS A 175 -0.34 11.25 -9.63
C HIS A 175 -0.83 10.05 -8.80
N ILE A 176 -1.91 10.23 -8.04
CA ILE A 176 -2.51 9.19 -7.20
C ILE A 176 -3.72 8.59 -7.90
N HIS A 177 -3.74 7.27 -7.97
CA HIS A 177 -4.86 6.51 -8.52
C HIS A 177 -5.36 5.52 -7.47
N TRP A 178 -6.67 5.46 -7.32
CA TRP A 178 -7.36 4.45 -6.53
C TRP A 178 -8.23 3.60 -7.45
N LEU A 179 -8.00 2.29 -7.43
CA LEU A 179 -8.81 1.30 -8.12
C LEU A 179 -9.67 0.56 -7.10
N PHE A 180 -10.95 0.37 -7.40
CA PHE A 180 -11.91 -0.32 -6.55
C PHE A 180 -12.46 -1.53 -7.30
N LEU A 181 -12.34 -2.72 -6.72
CA LEU A 181 -12.67 -4.00 -7.34
C LEU A 181 -13.90 -4.56 -6.65
N CYS A 182 -15.04 -4.57 -7.34
CA CYS A 182 -16.34 -4.93 -6.78
C CYS A 182 -16.84 -6.17 -7.52
N ARG A 183 -16.45 -7.33 -7.00
CA ARG A 183 -16.49 -8.59 -7.74
C ARG A 183 -17.67 -9.45 -7.29
N LYS A 184 -18.48 -9.86 -8.26
CA LYS A 184 -19.51 -10.88 -8.05
C LYS A 184 -18.84 -12.24 -8.02
N SER A 185 -19.10 -12.99 -6.96
CA SER A 185 -18.64 -14.37 -6.79
C SER A 185 -19.70 -15.19 -6.08
N SER A 186 -19.70 -16.49 -6.34
CA SER A 186 -20.50 -17.55 -5.70
C SER A 186 -19.60 -18.53 -4.94
N GLU A 187 -20.17 -19.41 -4.12
CA GLU A 187 -19.41 -20.43 -3.37
C GLU A 187 -18.84 -21.54 -4.27
N ASN A 188 -19.59 -21.94 -5.31
CA ASN A 188 -19.15 -22.91 -6.32
C ASN A 188 -18.25 -22.29 -7.40
N LEU A 189 -18.04 -20.97 -7.39
CA LEU A 189 -17.27 -20.23 -8.39
C LEU A 189 -17.86 -20.30 -9.81
N GLU A 190 -19.13 -20.68 -9.95
CA GLU A 190 -19.87 -20.78 -11.21
C GLU A 190 -20.87 -19.64 -11.39
N ILE A 191 -21.34 -19.41 -12.62
CA ILE A 191 -22.34 -18.40 -12.96
C ILE A 191 -23.68 -19.09 -13.27
N GLU A 192 -24.71 -18.71 -12.52
CA GLU A 192 -26.07 -19.21 -12.65
C GLU A 192 -26.98 -18.20 -13.36
N ALA A 193 -28.06 -18.66 -13.98
CA ALA A 193 -29.02 -17.80 -14.67
C ALA A 193 -30.01 -17.15 -13.67
N ASP A 194 -29.48 -16.45 -12.67
CA ASP A 194 -30.27 -15.79 -11.63
C ASP A 194 -30.01 -14.27 -11.57
N SER A 195 -30.92 -13.55 -10.92
CA SER A 195 -30.89 -12.08 -10.83
C SER A 195 -29.58 -11.49 -10.33
N TYR A 196 -28.85 -12.19 -9.45
CA TYR A 196 -27.57 -11.75 -8.90
C TYR A 196 -26.55 -11.44 -10.00
N TRP A 197 -26.57 -12.16 -11.11
CA TRP A 197 -25.60 -11.98 -12.19
C TRP A 197 -25.99 -10.90 -13.21
N THR A 198 -27.14 -10.24 -13.04
CA THR A 198 -27.55 -9.14 -13.90
C THR A 198 -26.72 -7.87 -13.65
N GLU A 199 -26.63 -7.00 -14.66
CA GLU A 199 -25.88 -5.73 -14.55
C GLU A 199 -26.54 -4.77 -13.54
N THR A 200 -27.86 -4.89 -13.38
CA THR A 200 -28.70 -4.04 -12.53
C THR A 200 -28.75 -4.50 -11.08
N ASP A 201 -28.51 -5.79 -10.79
CA ASP A 201 -28.42 -6.26 -9.41
C ASP A 201 -27.15 -5.71 -8.75
N PRO A 202 -27.28 -4.98 -7.64
CA PRO A 202 -26.18 -4.24 -7.06
C PRO A 202 -25.30 -5.03 -6.08
N ARG A 203 -25.69 -6.27 -5.81
CA ARG A 203 -25.02 -7.14 -4.83
C ARG A 203 -23.74 -7.71 -5.41
N PHE A 204 -22.71 -7.85 -4.60
CA PHE A 204 -21.45 -8.51 -4.94
C PHE A 204 -20.80 -9.07 -3.67
N SER A 205 -19.81 -9.95 -3.76
CA SER A 205 -19.32 -10.69 -2.58
C SER A 205 -17.86 -10.47 -2.24
N ARG A 206 -17.10 -9.79 -3.11
CA ARG A 206 -15.68 -9.50 -2.88
C ARG A 206 -15.36 -8.05 -3.23
N TYR A 207 -14.89 -7.30 -2.24
CA TYR A 207 -14.49 -5.89 -2.38
C TYR A 207 -13.00 -5.76 -2.14
N SER A 208 -12.27 -5.05 -2.99
CA SER A 208 -10.87 -4.69 -2.72
C SER A 208 -10.56 -3.31 -3.28
N ALA A 209 -9.54 -2.64 -2.74
CA ALA A 209 -9.06 -1.38 -3.27
C ALA A 209 -7.53 -1.34 -3.35
N ILE A 210 -7.03 -0.66 -4.37
CA ILE A 210 -5.60 -0.49 -4.59
C ILE A 210 -5.31 0.98 -4.85
N GLY A 211 -4.53 1.60 -3.96
CA GLY A 211 -4.02 2.95 -4.11
C GLY A 211 -2.59 2.90 -4.64
N PHE A 212 -2.24 3.74 -5.62
CA PHE A 212 -0.85 3.81 -6.07
C PHE A 212 -0.45 5.21 -6.56
N ASN A 213 0.85 5.50 -6.47
CA ASN A 213 1.48 6.71 -7.00
C ASN A 213 2.29 6.37 -8.26
N ASP A 214 1.91 6.94 -9.40
CA ASP A 214 2.53 6.61 -10.69
C ASP A 214 3.98 7.11 -10.84
N VAL A 215 4.40 8.07 -10.01
CA VAL A 215 5.75 8.65 -10.00
C VAL A 215 6.71 7.86 -9.11
N THR A 216 6.28 7.49 -7.90
CA THR A 216 7.14 6.92 -6.84
C THR A 216 7.06 5.41 -6.74
N GLY A 217 6.01 4.78 -7.29
CA GLY A 217 5.77 3.34 -7.12
C GLY A 217 5.24 2.95 -5.74
N GLU A 218 4.83 3.93 -4.94
CA GLU A 218 4.12 3.68 -3.68
C GLU A 218 2.79 2.99 -3.95
N ILE A 219 2.47 1.95 -3.20
CA ILE A 219 1.26 1.17 -3.35
C ILE A 219 0.65 0.80 -2.00
N ALA A 220 -0.68 0.79 -1.92
CA ALA A 220 -1.44 0.41 -0.74
C ALA A 220 -2.56 -0.55 -1.13
N PHE A 221 -2.80 -1.56 -0.28
CA PHE A 221 -3.80 -2.61 -0.50
C PHE A 221 -4.86 -2.62 0.58
N LEU A 222 -6.09 -2.78 0.13
CA LEU A 222 -7.26 -2.90 0.99
C LEU A 222 -8.10 -4.06 0.52
N ASP A 223 -8.52 -4.91 1.45
CA ASP A 223 -9.55 -5.91 1.17
C ASP A 223 -10.75 -5.69 2.08
N GLY A 224 -11.93 -5.91 1.52
CA GLY A 224 -13.16 -6.01 2.29
C GLY A 224 -13.18 -7.31 3.08
N ARG A 225 -13.94 -7.33 4.16
CA ARG A 225 -14.17 -8.55 4.95
C ARG A 225 -14.72 -9.69 4.07
N LYS A 226 -14.09 -10.86 4.15
CA LYS A 226 -14.48 -12.06 3.38
C LYS A 226 -15.58 -12.88 4.03
N ASP A 227 -15.80 -12.71 5.33
CA ASP A 227 -16.90 -13.33 6.09
C ASP A 227 -18.23 -12.59 5.94
N ARG A 228 -18.22 -11.42 5.30
CA ARG A 228 -19.43 -10.74 4.84
C ARG A 228 -19.95 -11.47 3.61
N SER A 229 -21.22 -11.88 3.65
CA SER A 229 -21.85 -12.62 2.55
C SER A 229 -22.05 -11.75 1.30
N VAL A 230 -22.44 -10.48 1.46
CA VAL A 230 -22.79 -9.58 0.35
C VAL A 230 -22.47 -8.10 0.67
N PHE A 231 -21.88 -7.39 -0.29
CA PHE A 231 -21.75 -5.94 -0.40
C PHE A 231 -22.75 -5.39 -1.42
N ASP A 232 -23.08 -4.10 -1.35
CA ASP A 232 -24.01 -3.43 -2.27
C ASP A 232 -23.40 -2.14 -2.79
N TRP A 233 -23.18 -2.03 -4.11
CA TRP A 233 -22.52 -0.87 -4.68
C TRP A 233 -23.36 0.41 -4.77
N ARG A 234 -24.61 0.37 -4.28
CA ARG A 234 -25.43 1.57 -4.03
C ARG A 234 -25.09 2.20 -2.68
N GLU A 235 -24.48 1.43 -1.78
CA GLU A 235 -24.00 1.93 -0.48
C GLU A 235 -22.69 2.70 -0.64
N ARG A 236 -22.40 3.53 0.36
CA ARG A 236 -21.12 4.24 0.45
C ARG A 236 -20.10 3.34 1.14
N PHE A 237 -18.94 3.18 0.52
CA PHE A 237 -17.78 2.51 1.12
C PHE A 237 -16.81 3.57 1.64
N PRO A 238 -16.88 3.96 2.93
CA PRO A 238 -15.96 4.96 3.46
C PRO A 238 -14.53 4.42 3.37
N PRO A 239 -13.52 5.27 3.16
CA PRO A 239 -12.13 4.82 3.17
C PRO A 239 -11.73 4.24 4.54
N PRO A 240 -10.71 3.37 4.59
CA PRO A 240 -10.10 2.95 5.85
C PRO A 240 -9.70 4.18 6.68
N GLY A 241 -9.95 4.15 7.99
CA GLY A 241 -9.69 5.30 8.87
C GLY A 241 -10.66 6.49 8.69
N GLY A 242 -11.77 6.32 7.97
CA GLY A 242 -12.79 7.35 7.76
C GLY A 242 -12.36 8.44 6.76
N ALA A 243 -13.24 9.39 6.46
CA ALA A 243 -12.97 10.44 5.48
C ALA A 243 -11.91 11.46 5.96
N THR A 244 -11.83 11.67 7.28
CA THR A 244 -10.84 12.53 7.95
C THR A 244 -10.38 11.88 9.25
N TYR A 245 -9.41 12.48 9.95
CA TYR A 245 -8.95 11.96 11.24
C TYR A 245 -10.00 12.09 12.35
N GLY A 246 -10.87 13.09 12.25
CA GLY A 246 -11.98 13.31 13.18
C GLY A 246 -13.27 12.57 12.84
N ASP A 247 -13.31 11.82 11.73
CA ASP A 247 -14.51 11.12 11.27
C ASP A 247 -14.74 9.82 12.06
N LEU A 248 -15.15 9.96 13.32
CA LEU A 248 -15.37 8.83 14.23
C LEU A 248 -16.45 7.87 13.71
N ALA A 249 -17.50 8.39 13.05
CA ALA A 249 -18.56 7.56 12.49
C ALA A 249 -18.06 6.75 11.28
N GLY A 250 -17.40 7.40 10.33
CA GLY A 250 -16.82 6.74 9.16
C GLY A 250 -15.74 5.73 9.53
N ARG A 251 -14.90 6.02 10.55
CA ARG A 251 -13.92 5.08 11.12
C ARG A 251 -14.59 3.78 11.57
N ARG A 252 -15.62 3.87 12.42
CA ARG A 252 -16.36 2.69 12.90
C ARG A 252 -17.02 1.90 11.78
N VAL A 253 -17.53 2.59 10.75
CA VAL A 253 -18.10 1.90 9.58
C VAL A 253 -17.00 1.17 8.80
N ALA A 254 -15.86 1.81 8.58
CA ALA A 254 -14.72 1.21 7.88
C ALA A 254 -14.16 -0.02 8.62
N GLU A 255 -14.01 0.05 9.95
CA GLU A 255 -13.58 -1.06 10.80
C GLU A 255 -14.46 -2.32 10.62
N ASN A 256 -15.76 -2.14 10.38
CA ASN A 256 -16.69 -3.24 10.11
C ASN A 256 -16.72 -3.70 8.64
N LEU A 257 -16.19 -2.89 7.72
CA LEU A 257 -16.23 -3.15 6.28
C LEU A 257 -14.98 -3.88 5.78
N TYR A 258 -13.80 -3.51 6.30
CA TYR A 258 -12.50 -3.95 5.81
C TYR A 258 -11.89 -5.07 6.64
N ASP A 259 -11.09 -5.91 6.00
CA ASP A 259 -10.34 -6.96 6.66
C ASP A 259 -9.05 -6.40 7.28
N GLY A 260 -9.07 -6.25 8.60
CA GLY A 260 -7.91 -5.83 9.38
C GLY A 260 -6.87 -6.93 9.64
N SER A 261 -7.13 -8.18 9.24
CA SER A 261 -6.26 -9.32 9.55
C SER A 261 -5.05 -9.45 8.63
N ALA A 262 -5.01 -8.70 7.52
CA ALA A 262 -3.97 -8.78 6.49
C ALA A 262 -3.71 -10.21 5.97
N ARG A 263 -4.67 -11.14 6.11
CA ARG A 263 -4.54 -12.55 5.69
C ARG A 263 -4.41 -12.72 4.18
N VAL A 264 -4.80 -11.70 3.42
CA VAL A 264 -4.87 -11.75 1.96
C VAL A 264 -3.56 -11.26 1.39
N ASP A 265 -2.87 -12.13 0.67
CA ASP A 265 -1.61 -11.80 0.02
C ASP A 265 -1.87 -11.04 -1.30
N CYS A 266 -2.29 -9.79 -1.18
CA CYS A 266 -2.62 -8.90 -2.30
C CYS A 266 -1.42 -8.67 -3.24
N VAL A 267 -0.18 -8.83 -2.75
CA VAL A 267 1.03 -8.65 -3.56
C VAL A 267 1.27 -9.78 -4.56
N LEU A 268 0.54 -10.88 -4.45
CA LEU A 268 0.56 -11.93 -5.46
C LEU A 268 -0.20 -11.54 -6.73
N CYS A 269 -1.15 -10.60 -6.68
CA CYS A 269 -2.14 -10.42 -7.74
C CYS A 269 -1.81 -9.37 -8.82
N HIS A 270 -0.54 -8.97 -8.98
CA HIS A 270 -0.19 -7.89 -9.89
C HIS A 270 0.10 -8.29 -11.36
N ASP A 271 -0.19 -7.36 -12.28
CA ASP A 271 -0.09 -7.53 -13.74
C ASP A 271 1.34 -7.36 -14.27
N ASN A 272 1.61 -7.99 -15.41
CA ASN A 272 2.95 -8.29 -15.92
C ASN A 272 3.31 -7.56 -17.23
N LYS A 273 2.81 -6.35 -17.48
CA LYS A 273 2.99 -5.69 -18.79
C LYS A 273 4.20 -4.76 -18.82
N LYS A 274 5.11 -5.02 -19.78
CA LYS A 274 6.46 -4.42 -20.00
C LYS A 274 7.53 -4.92 -19.04
N PRO A 275 8.80 -5.15 -19.48
CA PRO A 275 9.88 -5.87 -18.79
C PRO A 275 10.15 -5.59 -17.30
N THR A 276 9.64 -4.48 -16.74
CA THR A 276 10.08 -4.00 -15.42
C THR A 276 9.00 -3.22 -14.67
N VAL A 277 7.75 -3.26 -15.13
CA VAL A 277 6.63 -2.65 -14.43
C VAL A 277 5.64 -3.72 -14.08
N VAL A 278 5.38 -3.79 -12.78
CA VAL A 278 4.25 -4.53 -12.26
C VAL A 278 3.19 -3.48 -11.97
N ASP A 279 1.99 -3.68 -12.48
CA ASP A 279 0.89 -2.69 -12.39
C ASP A 279 -0.25 -3.33 -11.57
N PRO A 280 -0.90 -2.64 -10.62
CA PRO A 280 -2.12 -3.13 -9.96
C PRO A 280 -3.33 -3.30 -10.88
N HIS A 281 -3.12 -3.59 -12.16
CA HIS A 281 -4.14 -3.58 -13.20
C HIS A 281 -4.80 -4.94 -13.39
N MET A 282 -6.12 -4.99 -13.26
CA MET A 282 -6.93 -6.07 -13.81
C MET A 282 -7.22 -5.80 -15.29
N GLN A 283 -6.22 -5.89 -16.18
CA GLN A 283 -6.50 -5.85 -17.61
C GLN A 283 -6.96 -7.22 -18.10
N GLN A 284 -8.20 -7.59 -17.75
CA GLN A 284 -8.92 -8.79 -18.23
C GLN A 284 -9.09 -8.89 -19.76
N ALA A 285 -8.48 -7.99 -20.51
CA ALA A 285 -9.19 -7.38 -21.62
C ALA A 285 -8.29 -6.93 -22.77
N ARG A 286 -6.96 -6.96 -22.61
CA ARG A 286 -6.03 -6.40 -23.60
C ARG A 286 -5.34 -7.41 -24.50
N VAL A 287 -5.58 -8.70 -24.29
CA VAL A 287 -4.69 -9.73 -24.83
C VAL A 287 -5.50 -10.72 -25.66
N GLY A 288 -5.03 -10.96 -26.89
CA GLY A 288 -5.56 -12.01 -27.75
C GLY A 288 -6.31 -11.58 -29.02
N TYR A 289 -6.12 -10.35 -29.53
CA TYR A 289 -6.77 -9.96 -30.80
C TYR A 289 -5.77 -9.50 -31.87
N PHE A 290 -6.05 -9.89 -33.11
CA PHE A 290 -5.19 -9.71 -34.29
C PHE A 290 -4.89 -8.23 -34.61
N LYS A 291 -5.80 -7.32 -34.25
CA LYS A 291 -5.62 -5.87 -34.46
C LYS A 291 -5.45 -5.09 -33.15
N SER A 292 -5.09 -5.77 -32.05
CA SER A 292 -4.92 -5.15 -30.73
C SER A 292 -6.14 -4.29 -30.32
N ARG A 293 -5.94 -3.09 -29.76
CA ARG A 293 -7.01 -2.13 -29.39
C ARG A 293 -7.89 -1.65 -30.54
N HIS A 294 -7.50 -1.92 -31.79
CA HIS A 294 -8.24 -1.56 -33.00
C HIS A 294 -9.01 -2.76 -33.58
N ASP A 295 -8.97 -3.91 -32.92
CA ASP A 295 -9.81 -5.04 -33.28
C ASP A 295 -11.26 -4.76 -32.86
N PRO A 296 -12.26 -4.91 -33.76
CA PRO A 296 -13.66 -4.76 -33.38
C PRO A 296 -14.10 -5.78 -32.31
N ARG A 297 -13.35 -6.89 -32.11
CA ARG A 297 -13.52 -7.80 -30.97
C ARG A 297 -12.98 -7.24 -29.65
N ALA A 298 -12.14 -6.20 -29.66
CA ALA A 298 -11.55 -5.61 -28.47
C ALA A 298 -12.49 -4.64 -27.72
N VAL A 299 -13.77 -4.54 -28.13
CA VAL A 299 -14.80 -3.72 -27.44
C VAL A 299 -15.06 -4.16 -25.99
N PHE A 300 -14.62 -5.36 -25.62
CA PHE A 300 -14.69 -5.91 -24.26
C PHE A 300 -13.46 -5.54 -23.41
N SER A 301 -12.63 -4.60 -23.87
CA SER A 301 -11.38 -4.21 -23.22
C SER A 301 -11.53 -3.12 -22.15
N MET A 302 -11.03 -3.38 -20.93
CA MET A 302 -10.73 -2.37 -19.88
C MET A 302 -9.58 -1.40 -20.24
N GLY A 303 -9.01 -1.50 -21.44
CA GLY A 303 -7.70 -0.98 -21.80
C GLY A 303 -7.48 0.54 -21.78
N ASN A 304 -8.53 1.35 -21.88
CA ASN A 304 -8.44 2.82 -21.73
C ASN A 304 -8.94 3.30 -20.37
N PHE A 305 -9.67 2.44 -19.65
CA PHE A 305 -10.23 2.80 -18.34
C PHE A 305 -9.18 2.69 -17.25
N LEU A 306 -8.31 1.69 -17.35
CA LEU A 306 -7.19 1.53 -16.43
C LEU A 306 -6.03 2.48 -16.76
N PRO A 307 -5.25 2.90 -15.75
CA PRO A 307 -4.06 3.73 -15.94
C PRO A 307 -3.08 3.16 -16.98
N ALA A 308 -2.23 4.02 -17.54
CA ALA A 308 -1.09 3.61 -18.34
C ALA A 308 0.17 4.17 -17.68
N ARG A 309 1.00 3.33 -17.09
CA ARG A 309 2.23 3.78 -16.42
C ARG A 309 3.40 3.90 -17.41
N VAL A 310 4.22 4.94 -17.23
CA VAL A 310 5.56 5.03 -17.83
C VAL A 310 6.51 4.21 -16.94
N ALA A 311 7.19 3.25 -17.55
CA ALA A 311 8.06 2.32 -16.83
C ALA A 311 9.27 3.01 -16.20
N LYS A 312 9.54 2.70 -14.93
CA LYS A 312 10.75 3.11 -14.19
C LYS A 312 11.37 1.90 -13.53
N GLN A 313 12.46 1.37 -14.10
CA GLN A 313 13.12 0.16 -13.60
C GLN A 313 13.72 0.35 -12.20
N GLU A 314 13.99 1.60 -11.85
CA GLU A 314 14.62 2.04 -10.62
C GLU A 314 13.64 2.25 -9.46
N LEU A 315 12.32 2.16 -9.71
CA LEU A 315 11.27 2.39 -8.71
C LEU A 315 10.14 1.34 -8.86
N PRO A 316 10.38 0.06 -8.54
CA PRO A 316 9.43 -1.02 -8.79
C PRO A 316 8.20 -0.87 -7.89
N PHE A 317 8.31 -1.12 -6.56
CA PHE A 317 7.25 -0.83 -5.60
C PHE A 317 7.72 -0.49 -4.20
N ARG A 318 6.90 0.26 -3.48
CA ARG A 318 7.02 0.50 -2.04
C ARG A 318 5.66 0.32 -1.38
N VAL A 319 5.50 -0.71 -0.55
CA VAL A 319 4.21 -1.07 0.06
C VAL A 319 3.95 -0.23 1.31
N ILE A 320 2.78 0.41 1.37
CA ILE A 320 2.31 1.19 2.51
C ILE A 320 1.29 0.39 3.32
N GLY A 321 1.48 0.38 4.64
CA GLY A 321 0.70 -0.37 5.60
C GLY A 321 1.63 -1.22 6.45
N SER A 322 1.97 -0.74 7.65
CA SER A 322 2.94 -1.40 8.53
C SER A 322 2.47 -2.78 8.98
N GLY A 323 1.17 -2.94 9.24
CA GLY A 323 0.57 -4.24 9.57
C GLY A 323 0.69 -5.26 8.44
N TYR A 324 0.33 -4.84 7.21
CA TYR A 324 0.43 -5.70 6.03
C TYR A 324 1.89 -6.08 5.74
N SER A 325 2.78 -5.10 5.70
CA SER A 325 4.20 -5.32 5.39
C SER A 325 4.92 -6.15 6.45
N ALA A 326 4.49 -6.10 7.72
CA ALA A 326 5.00 -6.99 8.77
C ALA A 326 4.57 -8.44 8.58
N VAL A 327 3.28 -8.68 8.30
CA VAL A 327 2.74 -10.04 8.07
C VAL A 327 3.37 -10.69 6.83
N HIS A 328 3.58 -9.92 5.75
CA HIS A 328 4.09 -10.42 4.47
C HIS A 328 5.58 -10.16 4.25
N ALA A 329 6.35 -9.87 5.30
CA ALA A 329 7.75 -9.46 5.18
C ALA A 329 8.62 -10.45 4.39
N GLY A 330 8.44 -11.76 4.61
CA GLY A 330 9.16 -12.81 3.86
C GLY A 330 8.86 -12.77 2.37
N THR A 331 7.57 -12.76 2.00
CA THR A 331 7.13 -12.65 0.59
C THR A 331 7.67 -11.38 -0.06
N LEU A 332 7.62 -10.24 0.63
CA LEU A 332 8.14 -8.97 0.11
C LEU A 332 9.67 -8.99 -0.11
N LEU A 333 10.43 -9.60 0.81
CA LEU A 333 11.89 -9.68 0.70
C LEU A 333 12.33 -10.64 -0.42
N ASP A 334 11.61 -11.75 -0.61
CA ASP A 334 11.97 -12.78 -1.59
C ASP A 334 11.45 -12.49 -3.01
N ALA A 335 10.47 -11.58 -3.13
CA ALA A 335 9.90 -11.19 -4.41
C ALA A 335 10.89 -10.44 -5.29
N LYS A 336 11.05 -10.93 -6.53
CA LYS A 336 11.99 -10.38 -7.51
C LYS A 336 11.28 -10.22 -8.85
N SER A 337 11.60 -9.16 -9.58
CA SER A 337 11.34 -9.11 -11.02
C SER A 337 12.38 -9.94 -11.75
N VAL A 338 11.97 -10.56 -12.85
CA VAL A 338 12.79 -11.39 -13.74
C VAL A 338 12.94 -10.65 -15.07
N LEU A 339 14.19 -10.51 -15.53
CA LEU A 339 14.52 -9.94 -16.83
C LEU A 339 15.58 -10.80 -17.50
N ILE A 340 15.11 -11.73 -18.32
CA ILE A 340 15.98 -12.68 -19.03
C ILE A 340 16.39 -12.05 -20.37
N ASP A 341 17.67 -11.78 -20.56
CA ASP A 341 18.18 -11.18 -21.79
C ASP A 341 17.95 -12.09 -23.01
N GLY A 342 17.52 -11.48 -24.10
CA GLY A 342 17.11 -12.16 -25.34
C GLY A 342 15.86 -13.03 -25.23
N HIS A 343 15.22 -13.14 -24.05
CA HIS A 343 14.08 -14.04 -23.88
C HIS A 343 12.80 -13.44 -24.46
N PRO A 344 12.04 -14.21 -25.27
CA PRO A 344 10.86 -13.69 -25.95
C PRO A 344 9.81 -13.07 -25.01
N CYS A 345 9.50 -13.70 -23.87
CA CYS A 345 8.52 -13.15 -22.92
C CYS A 345 9.03 -11.89 -22.19
N SER A 346 10.31 -11.85 -21.81
CA SER A 346 10.87 -10.80 -20.97
C SER A 346 11.02 -9.48 -21.73
N GLY A 347 11.17 -9.52 -23.06
CA GLY A 347 11.20 -8.31 -23.89
C GLY A 347 9.89 -7.51 -23.86
N CYS A 348 8.75 -8.18 -23.60
CA CYS A 348 7.43 -7.56 -23.62
C CYS A 348 6.76 -7.47 -22.23
N HIS A 349 7.18 -8.27 -21.24
CA HIS A 349 6.45 -8.48 -19.98
C HIS A 349 7.36 -8.41 -18.74
N SER A 350 6.87 -7.80 -17.65
CA SER A 350 7.53 -7.87 -16.34
C SER A 350 7.04 -9.11 -15.64
N LEU A 351 7.91 -10.10 -15.53
CA LEU A 351 7.60 -11.31 -14.79
C LEU A 351 8.22 -11.22 -13.42
N THR A 352 7.60 -11.87 -12.43
CA THR A 352 8.08 -11.86 -11.06
C THR A 352 8.25 -13.28 -10.54
N THR A 353 8.94 -13.42 -9.43
CA THR A 353 8.99 -14.67 -8.68
C THR A 353 7.71 -14.95 -7.88
N LEU A 354 6.62 -14.20 -8.11
CA LEU A 354 5.30 -14.38 -7.51
C LEU A 354 4.33 -15.03 -8.52
N GLU A 355 3.02 -14.98 -8.27
CA GLU A 355 1.98 -15.60 -9.12
C GLU A 355 2.04 -15.15 -10.59
N SER A 356 2.47 -13.91 -10.85
CA SER A 356 2.54 -13.40 -12.21
C SER A 356 3.53 -14.16 -13.10
N GLY A 357 4.66 -14.60 -12.54
CA GLY A 357 5.59 -15.51 -13.24
C GLY A 357 5.26 -16.98 -13.04
N ARG A 358 4.82 -17.40 -11.85
CA ARG A 358 4.61 -18.83 -11.54
C ARG A 358 3.37 -19.42 -12.18
N ARG A 359 2.27 -18.66 -12.26
CA ARG A 359 0.95 -19.12 -12.73
C ARG A 359 0.48 -18.38 -13.97
N PHE A 360 0.49 -17.05 -13.96
CA PHE A 360 -0.07 -16.29 -15.09
C PHE A 360 0.77 -16.44 -16.36
N ALA A 361 2.10 -16.47 -16.27
CA ALA A 361 2.94 -16.77 -17.43
C ALA A 361 2.68 -18.17 -18.01
N ALA A 362 2.43 -19.15 -17.13
CA ALA A 362 2.15 -20.53 -17.52
C ALA A 362 0.82 -20.65 -18.26
N ASP A 363 -0.25 -20.08 -17.69
CA ASP A 363 -1.55 -19.99 -18.34
C ASP A 363 -1.48 -19.21 -19.66
N ALA A 364 -0.77 -18.09 -19.66
CA ALA A 364 -0.66 -17.22 -20.82
C ALA A 364 0.10 -17.85 -21.98
N ALA A 365 1.14 -18.65 -21.69
CA ALA A 365 1.91 -19.39 -22.69
C ALA A 365 1.32 -20.78 -22.99
N GLY A 366 0.26 -21.22 -22.30
CA GLY A 366 -0.30 -22.56 -22.43
C GLY A 366 0.69 -23.66 -22.04
N LYS A 367 1.57 -23.40 -21.06
CA LYS A 367 2.62 -24.32 -20.59
C LYS A 367 2.41 -24.70 -19.13
N THR A 368 2.94 -25.86 -18.76
CA THR A 368 2.88 -26.35 -17.37
C THR A 368 4.14 -25.92 -16.60
N PRO A 369 4.02 -25.32 -15.40
CA PRO A 369 5.17 -24.94 -14.58
C PRO A 369 6.09 -26.13 -14.26
N VAL A 370 7.40 -25.89 -14.28
CA VAL A 370 8.43 -26.91 -14.03
C VAL A 370 9.63 -26.33 -13.25
N ILE A 371 10.14 -27.13 -12.31
CA ILE A 371 11.39 -26.87 -11.60
C ILE A 371 12.21 -28.17 -11.65
N PRO A 372 13.33 -28.22 -12.38
CA PRO A 372 14.22 -29.38 -12.35
C PRO A 372 14.78 -29.60 -10.95
N ASN A 373 14.85 -30.85 -10.50
CA ASN A 373 15.42 -31.24 -9.21
C ASN A 373 14.82 -30.45 -8.02
N ALA A 374 13.51 -30.21 -8.05
CA ALA A 374 12.80 -29.50 -7.00
C ALA A 374 12.94 -30.20 -5.63
N THR A 375 13.14 -29.39 -4.59
CA THR A 375 13.03 -29.82 -3.19
C THR A 375 11.60 -30.32 -2.89
N MET A 376 11.41 -31.03 -1.78
CA MET A 376 10.07 -31.48 -1.36
C MET A 376 9.08 -30.31 -1.22
N MET A 377 9.51 -29.20 -0.61
CA MET A 377 8.67 -28.00 -0.46
C MET A 377 8.32 -27.37 -1.82
N GLN A 378 9.30 -27.28 -2.73
CA GLN A 378 9.05 -26.77 -4.08
C GLN A 378 8.11 -27.68 -4.87
N ASN A 379 8.21 -29.00 -4.73
CA ASN A 379 7.26 -29.93 -5.35
C ASN A 379 5.83 -29.74 -4.85
N ALA A 380 5.65 -29.52 -3.54
CA ALA A 380 4.33 -29.23 -2.98
C ALA A 380 3.73 -27.92 -3.53
N ALA A 381 4.53 -26.85 -3.56
CA ALA A 381 4.11 -25.56 -4.13
C ALA A 381 3.81 -25.68 -5.64
N LEU A 382 4.66 -26.38 -6.39
CA LEU A 382 4.49 -26.64 -7.81
C LEU A 382 3.22 -27.45 -8.10
N PHE A 383 2.92 -28.44 -7.27
CA PHE A 383 1.69 -29.22 -7.37
C PHE A 383 0.45 -28.33 -7.17
N ALA A 384 0.44 -27.49 -6.14
CA ALA A 384 -0.67 -26.56 -5.89
C ALA A 384 -0.90 -25.62 -7.09
N GLN A 385 0.17 -25.08 -7.67
CA GLN A 385 0.08 -24.22 -8.86
C GLN A 385 -0.45 -24.96 -10.09
N LYS A 386 -0.03 -26.21 -10.30
CA LYS A 386 -0.57 -27.05 -11.38
C LYS A 386 -2.06 -27.35 -11.20
N VAL A 387 -2.50 -27.62 -9.98
CA VAL A 387 -3.93 -27.83 -9.68
C VAL A 387 -4.73 -26.56 -10.00
N ALA A 388 -4.27 -25.39 -9.55
CA ALA A 388 -4.92 -24.12 -9.85
C ALA A 388 -4.98 -23.84 -11.36
N LEU A 389 -3.88 -24.10 -12.09
CA LEU A 389 -3.83 -23.93 -13.54
C LEU A 389 -4.79 -24.89 -14.26
N THR A 390 -4.88 -26.15 -13.83
CA THR A 390 -5.85 -27.11 -14.38
C THR A 390 -7.28 -26.66 -14.16
N LEU A 391 -7.60 -26.10 -12.98
CA LEU A 391 -8.94 -25.54 -12.73
C LEU A 391 -9.26 -24.40 -13.70
N VAL A 392 -8.32 -23.48 -13.92
CA VAL A 392 -8.45 -22.42 -14.92
C VAL A 392 -8.67 -23.00 -16.33
N GLN A 393 -7.90 -24.02 -16.73
CA GLN A 393 -8.02 -24.66 -18.03
C GLN A 393 -9.38 -25.36 -18.21
N ASN A 394 -9.92 -26.00 -17.17
CA ASN A 394 -11.22 -26.68 -17.22
C ASN A 394 -12.40 -25.71 -17.43
N HIS A 395 -12.25 -24.45 -17.02
CA HIS A 395 -13.24 -23.39 -17.20
C HIS A 395 -12.97 -22.52 -18.44
N ARG A 396 -11.99 -22.91 -19.28
CA ARG A 396 -11.70 -22.22 -20.54
C ARG A 396 -12.50 -22.85 -21.68
N THR A 397 -13.06 -22.04 -22.57
CA THR A 397 -13.76 -22.56 -23.77
C THR A 397 -12.79 -23.31 -24.69
N GLU A 398 -13.31 -24.30 -25.41
CA GLU A 398 -12.54 -25.03 -26.43
C GLU A 398 -12.12 -24.07 -27.56
N TRP A 399 -13.01 -23.14 -27.92
CA TRP A 399 -12.74 -22.09 -28.89
C TRP A 399 -11.52 -21.25 -28.49
N ALA A 400 -11.46 -20.80 -27.23
CA ALA A 400 -10.32 -20.04 -26.72
C ALA A 400 -9.04 -20.86 -26.70
N SER A 401 -9.13 -22.18 -26.47
CA SER A 401 -7.97 -23.06 -26.29
C SER A 401 -7.36 -23.58 -27.59
N ALA A 402 -8.07 -23.48 -28.71
CA ALA A 402 -7.62 -24.03 -29.99
C ALA A 402 -6.72 -23.05 -30.78
N SER A 403 -6.01 -23.52 -31.82
CA SER A 403 -5.08 -22.69 -32.62
C SER A 403 -5.68 -22.14 -33.93
N GLY A 404 -5.69 -20.83 -34.18
CA GLY A 404 -6.23 -20.26 -35.43
C GLY A 404 -6.84 -18.88 -35.29
N GLU A 405 -7.49 -18.38 -36.35
CA GLU A 405 -8.06 -17.02 -36.37
C GLU A 405 -9.19 -16.84 -35.34
N GLY A 406 -9.09 -15.76 -34.55
CA GLY A 406 -10.03 -15.37 -33.51
C GLY A 406 -9.85 -16.02 -32.14
N ARG A 407 -9.10 -17.12 -32.03
CA ARG A 407 -8.87 -17.86 -30.78
C ARG A 407 -7.85 -17.12 -29.92
N ILE A 408 -7.83 -17.40 -28.62
CA ILE A 408 -7.05 -16.58 -27.69
C ILE A 408 -5.96 -17.30 -26.90
N SER A 409 -5.82 -18.62 -26.90
CA SER A 409 -4.77 -19.33 -26.16
C SER A 409 -3.68 -19.88 -27.09
N PRO A 410 -2.38 -19.73 -26.76
CA PRO A 410 -1.84 -18.92 -25.67
C PRO A 410 -2.21 -17.44 -25.86
N TRP A 411 -2.64 -16.79 -24.78
CA TRP A 411 -3.09 -15.39 -24.88
C TRP A 411 -1.93 -14.41 -24.81
N MET A 412 -0.74 -14.83 -24.37
CA MET A 412 0.49 -14.04 -24.55
C MET A 412 1.39 -14.70 -25.59
N ILE A 413 1.59 -14.00 -26.70
CA ILE A 413 2.58 -14.38 -27.70
C ILE A 413 3.88 -13.62 -27.42
N PRO A 414 5.00 -14.33 -27.25
CA PRO A 414 6.24 -13.74 -26.75
C PRO A 414 6.80 -12.58 -27.61
N GLU A 415 6.71 -12.67 -28.93
CA GLU A 415 7.31 -11.67 -29.84
C GLU A 415 6.48 -10.40 -30.04
N HIS A 416 5.19 -10.41 -29.68
CA HIS A 416 4.25 -9.36 -30.10
C HIS A 416 3.30 -8.86 -29.02
N GLY A 417 3.59 -9.13 -27.75
CA GLY A 417 2.87 -8.53 -26.61
C GLY A 417 1.35 -8.79 -26.62
N GLY A 418 0.93 -9.96 -27.09
CA GLY A 418 -0.49 -10.37 -27.13
C GLY A 418 -1.21 -10.21 -28.47
N ASN A 419 -0.50 -9.94 -29.57
CA ASN A 419 -1.07 -10.00 -30.92
C ASN A 419 -0.91 -11.41 -31.52
N LEU A 420 -2.03 -11.99 -31.96
CA LEU A 420 -2.18 -13.40 -32.36
C LEU A 420 -2.05 -13.66 -33.87
N TRP A 421 -1.16 -12.95 -34.57
CA TRP A 421 -0.99 -13.09 -36.02
C TRP A 421 -0.71 -14.53 -36.49
N LYS A 422 -1.09 -14.85 -37.73
CA LYS A 422 -0.78 -16.13 -38.37
C LYS A 422 0.74 -16.24 -38.61
N GLY A 423 1.38 -17.22 -37.99
CA GLY A 423 2.80 -17.54 -38.21
C GLY A 423 3.71 -17.36 -36.99
N VAL A 424 3.20 -16.90 -35.84
CA VAL A 424 4.02 -16.77 -34.63
C VAL A 424 4.10 -18.12 -33.91
N SER A 425 5.32 -18.55 -33.59
CA SER A 425 5.57 -19.77 -32.82
C SER A 425 5.31 -19.55 -31.32
N GLY A 426 4.74 -20.57 -30.67
CA GLY A 426 4.70 -20.63 -29.22
C GLY A 426 6.11 -20.69 -28.62
N LEU A 427 6.21 -20.47 -27.32
CA LEU A 427 7.49 -20.59 -26.61
C LEU A 427 8.01 -22.04 -26.73
N ASN A 428 9.24 -22.21 -27.20
CA ASN A 428 9.88 -23.52 -27.24
C ASN A 428 10.14 -24.02 -25.80
N ASP A 429 10.47 -25.31 -25.67
CA ASP A 429 10.59 -25.93 -24.34
C ASP A 429 11.84 -25.48 -23.57
N GLU A 430 12.90 -25.07 -24.27
CA GLU A 430 14.12 -24.54 -23.64
C GLU A 430 13.87 -23.16 -23.02
N ASP A 431 13.27 -22.25 -23.79
CA ASP A 431 12.87 -20.93 -23.32
C ASP A 431 11.83 -21.05 -22.18
N TRP A 432 10.86 -21.96 -22.31
CA TRP A 432 9.91 -22.22 -21.22
C TRP A 432 10.60 -22.72 -19.95
N LEU A 433 11.53 -23.67 -20.08
CA LEU A 433 12.26 -24.20 -18.94
C LEU A 433 13.05 -23.10 -18.24
N ARG A 434 13.78 -22.29 -19.01
CA ARG A 434 14.57 -21.15 -18.51
C ARG A 434 13.66 -20.14 -17.80
N LEU A 435 12.54 -19.76 -18.42
CA LEU A 435 11.59 -18.84 -17.81
C LEU A 435 10.98 -19.40 -16.51
N SER A 436 10.56 -20.67 -16.54
CA SER A 436 9.96 -21.33 -15.38
C SER A 436 10.97 -21.39 -14.22
N GLN A 437 12.22 -21.77 -14.47
CA GLN A 437 13.27 -21.74 -13.44
C GLN A 437 13.45 -20.34 -12.83
N CYS A 438 13.49 -19.30 -13.66
CA CYS A 438 13.59 -17.93 -13.17
C CYS A 438 12.35 -17.48 -12.39
N ALA A 439 11.14 -17.78 -12.86
CA ALA A 439 9.88 -17.45 -12.18
C ALA A 439 9.72 -18.15 -10.83
N TRP A 440 10.39 -19.28 -10.63
CA TRP A 440 10.43 -19.99 -9.36
C TRP A 440 11.62 -19.62 -8.48
N GLY A 441 12.44 -18.65 -8.88
CA GLY A 441 13.58 -18.18 -8.09
C GLY A 441 14.74 -19.17 -8.02
N VAL A 442 14.77 -20.18 -8.91
CA VAL A 442 15.78 -21.25 -8.92
C VAL A 442 16.78 -21.13 -10.07
N GLY A 443 16.55 -20.22 -11.01
CA GLY A 443 17.54 -19.89 -12.05
C GLY A 443 18.71 -19.05 -11.50
N GLY A 444 19.77 -18.92 -12.29
CA GLY A 444 21.01 -18.23 -11.95
C GLY A 444 21.03 -16.75 -12.37
N SER A 445 22.22 -16.26 -12.72
CA SER A 445 22.43 -14.87 -13.13
C SER A 445 21.72 -14.49 -14.42
N GLU A 446 21.42 -15.48 -15.27
CA GLU A 446 20.68 -15.33 -16.53
C GLU A 446 19.26 -14.79 -16.33
N CYS A 447 18.72 -14.87 -15.11
CA CYS A 447 17.39 -14.37 -14.77
C CYS A 447 17.32 -12.86 -14.55
N GLY A 448 18.47 -12.18 -14.41
CA GLY A 448 18.53 -10.74 -14.22
C GLY A 448 17.71 -10.25 -13.02
N TYR A 449 17.67 -11.02 -11.93
CA TYR A 449 16.81 -10.72 -10.79
C TYR A 449 17.05 -9.31 -10.24
N LYS A 450 15.96 -8.57 -10.02
CA LYS A 450 15.96 -7.33 -9.26
C LYS A 450 14.89 -7.41 -8.18
N ALA A 451 15.15 -6.83 -7.01
CA ALA A 451 14.17 -6.79 -5.93
C ALA A 451 12.88 -6.11 -6.43
N LEU A 452 11.73 -6.73 -6.14
CA LEU A 452 10.44 -6.18 -6.56
C LEU A 452 10.00 -5.03 -5.64
N PHE A 453 10.42 -5.06 -4.39
CA PHE A 453 10.08 -4.05 -3.39
C PHE A 453 11.33 -3.31 -2.92
N THR A 454 11.19 -2.00 -2.79
CA THR A 454 12.23 -1.11 -2.28
C THR A 454 11.78 -0.48 -0.97
N PRO A 455 12.70 -0.30 -0.01
CA PRO A 455 12.39 0.45 1.20
C PRO A 455 12.14 1.91 0.86
N CYS A 456 11.35 2.54 1.70
CA CYS A 456 11.16 3.98 1.78
C CYS A 456 12.49 4.77 1.79
N PRO A 457 12.63 5.81 0.95
CA PRO A 457 13.84 6.63 0.93
C PRO A 457 13.87 7.63 2.10
N PRO A 458 15.05 7.99 2.62
CA PRO A 458 15.16 9.11 3.56
C PRO A 458 14.81 10.44 2.87
N PRO A 459 14.40 11.48 3.62
CA PRO A 459 14.16 12.80 3.04
C PRO A 459 15.35 13.33 2.26
N GLY A 460 15.11 13.88 1.07
CA GLY A 460 16.15 14.48 0.20
C GLY A 460 17.02 13.49 -0.59
N VAL A 461 16.69 12.19 -0.60
CA VAL A 461 17.42 11.14 -1.35
C VAL A 461 16.42 10.23 -2.09
N GLY A 462 16.89 9.42 -3.05
CA GLY A 462 16.07 8.35 -3.65
C GLY A 462 14.89 8.87 -4.48
N GLY A 463 15.08 9.99 -5.18
CA GLY A 463 14.04 10.67 -5.98
C GLY A 463 13.24 11.71 -5.18
N ASP A 464 13.47 11.84 -3.88
CA ASP A 464 13.02 12.99 -3.11
C ASP A 464 14.00 14.15 -3.27
N THR A 465 13.57 15.23 -3.94
CA THR A 465 14.39 16.42 -4.18
C THR A 465 14.07 17.56 -3.20
N PHE A 466 13.17 17.34 -2.24
CA PHE A 466 12.76 18.38 -1.30
C PHE A 466 13.70 18.44 -0.11
N VAL A 467 14.29 19.62 0.11
CA VAL A 467 15.21 19.88 1.22
C VAL A 467 14.76 21.09 2.04
N PRO A 468 14.99 21.10 3.36
CA PRO A 468 14.80 22.27 4.21
C PRO A 468 15.63 23.47 3.75
N ALA A 469 15.06 24.66 3.87
CA ALA A 469 15.69 25.93 3.49
C ALA A 469 15.25 27.07 4.43
N ASP A 470 15.76 28.28 4.17
CA ASP A 470 15.38 29.51 4.89
C ASP A 470 15.51 29.43 6.42
N PHE A 471 16.55 28.74 6.88
CA PHE A 471 16.86 28.63 8.29
C PHE A 471 17.16 30.01 8.90
N SER A 472 16.50 30.33 10.02
CA SER A 472 16.69 31.60 10.72
C SER A 472 16.48 31.46 12.22
N THR A 473 17.07 32.38 12.98
CA THR A 473 16.88 32.49 14.42
C THR A 473 16.42 33.89 14.79
N ASN A 474 15.49 33.99 15.74
CA ASN A 474 14.95 35.27 16.21
C ASN A 474 14.80 35.25 17.74
N LEU A 475 15.29 36.30 18.40
CA LEU A 475 15.17 36.48 19.84
C LEU A 475 13.92 37.33 20.15
N ARG A 476 12.99 36.77 20.92
CA ARG A 476 11.76 37.44 21.36
C ARG A 476 11.72 37.55 22.88
N PHE A 477 10.95 38.51 23.38
CA PHE A 477 10.66 38.65 24.80
C PHE A 477 9.20 38.30 25.05
N ARG A 478 8.94 37.35 25.96
CA ARG A 478 7.60 37.03 26.47
C ARG A 478 7.51 37.47 27.93
N PRO A 479 6.50 38.25 28.34
CA PRO A 479 6.27 38.50 29.75
C PRO A 479 5.86 37.19 30.44
N ALA A 480 6.63 36.73 31.44
CA ALA A 480 6.25 35.55 32.22
C ALA A 480 5.14 35.90 33.21
N THR A 481 4.20 34.97 33.44
CA THR A 481 3.09 35.10 34.38
C THR A 481 3.53 35.15 35.84
N THR A 482 4.79 34.79 36.14
CA THR A 482 5.38 34.81 37.49
C THR A 482 6.84 35.27 37.42
N GLY A 483 7.07 36.60 37.38
CA GLY A 483 8.33 37.18 37.89
C GLY A 483 9.45 37.56 36.90
N GLY A 484 9.20 37.77 35.61
CA GLY A 484 10.20 38.37 34.70
C GLY A 484 9.88 38.29 33.21
N ALA A 485 10.55 39.10 32.37
CA ALA A 485 10.50 38.91 30.92
C ALA A 485 11.39 37.71 30.54
N GLN A 486 10.78 36.67 29.98
CA GLN A 486 11.49 35.50 29.51
C GLN A 486 11.96 35.72 28.08
N ARG A 487 13.26 35.51 27.84
CA ARG A 487 13.82 35.53 26.48
C ARG A 487 13.53 34.19 25.81
N VAL A 488 13.05 34.24 24.58
CA VAL A 488 12.73 33.08 23.76
C VAL A 488 13.55 33.15 22.50
N LEU A 489 14.34 32.11 22.24
CA LEU A 489 15.03 31.95 20.98
C LEU A 489 14.17 31.04 20.08
N SER A 490 13.66 31.61 19.01
CA SER A 490 12.89 30.90 17.99
C SER A 490 13.81 30.47 16.85
N LEU A 491 13.94 29.17 16.62
CA LEU A 491 14.54 28.60 15.42
C LEU A 491 13.43 28.33 14.42
N SER A 492 13.58 28.75 13.17
CA SER A 492 12.60 28.48 12.12
C SER A 492 13.25 28.13 10.78
N TRP A 493 12.52 27.36 9.97
CA TRP A 493 12.92 26.95 8.62
C TRP A 493 11.68 26.68 7.77
N LYS A 494 11.88 26.51 6.46
CA LYS A 494 10.82 26.12 5.54
C LYS A 494 11.09 24.76 4.92
N TYR A 495 10.03 23.98 4.71
CA TYR A 495 10.11 22.70 4.03
C TYR A 495 8.79 22.37 3.32
N LEU A 496 8.88 21.74 2.14
CA LEU A 496 7.74 21.21 1.41
C LEU A 496 7.86 19.69 1.38
N ASN A 497 6.91 18.95 1.96
CA ASN A 497 6.83 17.50 1.76
C ASN A 497 6.16 17.20 0.41
N GLY A 498 6.91 17.30 -0.68
CA GLY A 498 6.37 17.17 -2.04
C GLY A 498 6.68 15.84 -2.72
N TYR A 499 7.28 14.87 -2.02
CA TYR A 499 7.70 13.60 -2.64
C TYR A 499 6.50 12.88 -3.27
N GLY A 500 6.64 12.54 -4.56
CA GLY A 500 5.56 11.94 -5.34
C GLY A 500 4.42 12.89 -5.72
N TYR A 501 4.62 14.20 -5.61
CA TYR A 501 3.65 15.23 -5.99
C TYR A 501 2.30 15.09 -5.29
N VAL A 502 2.33 14.79 -3.98
CA VAL A 502 1.14 14.69 -3.13
C VAL A 502 1.04 15.95 -2.25
N PRO A 503 0.15 16.91 -2.55
CA PRO A 503 0.11 18.20 -1.82
C PRO A 503 -0.25 18.10 -0.34
N ALA A 504 -0.90 17.00 0.04
CA ALA A 504 -1.34 16.70 1.41
C ALA A 504 -0.47 15.63 2.09
N ARG A 505 0.75 15.39 1.60
CA ARG A 505 1.64 14.38 2.16
C ARG A 505 2.12 14.76 3.56
N ASP A 506 2.13 13.81 4.49
CA ASP A 506 2.37 14.02 5.91
C ASP A 506 3.29 12.97 6.58
N ASP A 507 4.16 12.33 5.81
CA ASP A 507 5.06 11.29 6.33
C ASP A 507 6.43 11.82 6.83
N VAL A 508 6.68 13.13 6.82
CA VAL A 508 7.96 13.74 7.24
C VAL A 508 7.82 14.58 8.50
N ARG A 509 8.76 14.42 9.44
CA ARG A 509 8.93 15.27 10.63
C ARG A 509 10.39 15.67 10.81
N PHE A 510 10.64 16.55 11.76
CA PHE A 510 11.98 16.98 12.13
C PHE A 510 12.26 16.68 13.60
N ASN A 511 13.47 16.21 13.86
CA ASN A 511 14.04 16.25 15.20
C ASN A 511 14.96 17.47 15.31
N VAL A 512 14.93 18.15 16.45
CA VAL A 512 15.86 19.24 16.79
C VAL A 512 16.55 18.89 18.10
N ALA A 513 17.85 18.62 18.03
CA ALA A 513 18.70 18.57 19.22
C ALA A 513 19.37 19.93 19.42
N PHE A 514 19.49 20.37 20.67
CA PHE A 514 20.27 21.54 20.99
C PHE A 514 21.06 21.42 22.29
N GLU A 515 22.17 22.12 22.32
CA GLU A 515 23.00 22.34 23.50
C GLU A 515 23.27 23.83 23.69
N THR A 516 23.59 24.18 24.94
CA THR A 516 23.92 25.54 25.33
C THR A 516 25.29 25.60 25.97
N MET A 517 26.11 26.57 25.57
CA MET A 517 27.40 26.84 26.16
C MET A 517 27.58 28.35 26.39
N ASP A 518 28.63 28.75 27.10
CA ASP A 518 28.98 30.17 27.20
C ASP A 518 29.49 30.70 25.86
N VAL A 519 29.17 31.95 25.53
CA VAL A 519 29.72 32.61 24.33
C VAL A 519 31.24 32.72 24.49
N PRO A 520 32.05 32.16 23.57
CA PRO A 520 33.49 32.23 23.69
C PRO A 520 33.98 33.67 23.59
N MET A 521 35.02 34.01 24.36
CA MET A 521 35.63 35.35 24.33
C MET A 521 36.14 35.73 22.93
N VAL A 522 36.54 34.74 22.13
CA VAL A 522 36.86 34.91 20.72
C VAL A 522 35.67 34.43 19.89
N HIS A 523 34.94 35.35 19.29
CA HIS A 523 33.82 35.02 18.41
C HIS A 523 34.31 34.26 17.18
N ARG A 524 34.18 32.93 17.26
CA ARG A 524 34.41 32.02 16.14
C ARG A 524 33.14 31.21 15.87
N PRO A 525 32.85 30.87 14.61
CA PRO A 525 31.87 29.84 14.30
C PRO A 525 32.20 28.55 15.05
N PRO A 526 31.22 27.85 15.63
CA PRO A 526 31.44 26.56 16.27
C PRO A 526 31.92 25.53 15.25
N ALA A 527 32.88 24.70 15.66
CA ALA A 527 33.28 23.53 14.92
C ALA A 527 32.18 22.46 14.94
N LYS A 528 32.16 21.60 13.92
CA LYS A 528 31.12 20.56 13.75
C LYS A 528 30.94 19.64 14.97
N HIS A 529 32.03 19.35 15.70
CA HIS A 529 32.01 18.49 16.88
C HIS A 529 31.49 19.19 18.15
N GLU A 530 31.36 20.52 18.14
CA GLU A 530 30.77 21.27 19.26
C GLU A 530 29.24 21.20 19.24
N TYR A 531 28.63 20.92 18.09
CA TYR A 531 27.19 20.68 18.00
C TYR A 531 26.83 19.33 18.65
N PRO A 532 25.57 19.14 19.06
CA PRO A 532 25.03 17.82 19.38
C PRO A 532 25.45 16.80 18.32
N THR A 533 25.69 15.55 18.69
CA THR A 533 26.03 14.50 17.72
C THR A 533 24.81 14.12 16.86
N ILE A 534 25.07 13.44 15.74
CA ILE A 534 23.98 12.95 14.88
C ILE A 534 23.10 11.91 15.61
N ASP A 535 23.69 11.08 16.46
CA ASP A 535 22.96 10.04 17.18
C ASP A 535 22.07 10.66 18.28
N GLU A 536 22.53 11.72 18.94
CA GLU A 536 21.72 12.49 19.89
C GLU A 536 20.53 13.16 19.19
N ALA A 537 20.71 13.68 17.98
CA ALA A 537 19.61 14.27 17.22
C ALA A 537 18.65 13.24 16.62
N LYS A 538 19.13 12.04 16.25
CA LYS A 538 18.26 10.92 15.87
C LYS A 538 17.46 10.43 17.08
N GLY A 539 18.04 10.46 18.27
CA GLY A 539 17.40 10.08 19.53
C GLY A 539 17.17 8.57 19.64
N THR A 540 18.13 7.77 19.18
CA THR A 540 18.07 6.31 19.32
C THR A 540 18.07 5.92 20.81
N GLY A 541 17.01 5.26 21.29
CA GLY A 541 16.88 4.91 22.71
C GLY A 541 16.44 6.06 23.62
N PHE A 542 15.92 7.15 23.05
CA PHE A 542 15.43 8.32 23.77
C PHE A 542 14.29 8.00 24.76
N PRO A 543 14.49 8.19 26.08
CA PRO A 543 13.39 8.15 27.03
C PRO A 543 12.72 9.52 27.03
N ALA A 544 11.62 9.66 26.28
CA ALA A 544 10.87 10.91 26.28
C ALA A 544 10.41 11.22 27.72
N ALA A 545 10.86 12.36 28.26
CA ALA A 545 10.47 12.79 29.61
C ALA A 545 8.98 13.18 29.64
N ALA A 546 8.50 13.81 28.56
CA ALA A 546 7.08 14.01 28.25
C ALA A 546 6.92 14.51 26.81
N GLY A 547 5.86 14.09 26.11
CA GLY A 547 5.36 14.74 24.87
C GLY A 547 6.36 14.99 23.73
N GLY A 548 7.41 14.17 23.59
CA GLY A 548 8.45 14.34 22.56
C GLY A 548 9.62 15.25 22.94
N VAL A 549 9.74 15.64 24.22
CA VAL A 549 10.86 16.43 24.76
C VAL A 549 11.61 15.64 25.84
N GLY A 550 12.93 15.80 25.89
CA GLY A 550 13.80 15.13 26.87
C GLY A 550 15.28 15.31 26.56
N THR A 551 16.12 14.50 27.19
CA THR A 551 17.57 14.44 26.93
C THR A 551 17.94 13.21 26.10
N SER A 552 18.85 13.42 25.15
CA SER A 552 19.52 12.36 24.41
C SER A 552 21.02 12.65 24.50
N GLY A 553 21.75 11.82 25.25
CA GLY A 553 23.14 12.14 25.62
C GLY A 553 23.21 13.41 26.46
N SER A 554 24.04 14.38 26.05
CA SER A 554 24.12 15.71 26.67
C SER A 554 23.15 16.73 26.08
N ALA A 555 22.55 16.42 24.92
CA ALA A 555 21.67 17.34 24.21
C ALA A 555 20.21 17.27 24.69
N THR A 556 19.52 18.41 24.66
CA THR A 556 18.06 18.45 24.75
C THR A 556 17.47 18.17 23.37
N LEU A 557 16.53 17.24 23.28
CA LEU A 557 15.91 16.81 22.03
C LEU A 557 14.41 17.14 22.02
N LEU A 558 13.97 17.77 20.94
CA LEU A 558 12.57 17.91 20.55
C LEU A 558 12.31 17.01 19.34
N GLN A 559 11.47 16.00 19.50
CA GLN A 559 11.15 15.03 18.46
C GLN A 559 9.85 15.36 17.72
N ASP A 560 9.75 14.88 16.49
CA ASP A 560 8.52 14.85 15.71
C ASP A 560 7.89 16.21 15.42
N ILE A 561 8.71 17.22 15.16
CA ILE A 561 8.24 18.56 14.86
C ILE A 561 7.51 18.57 13.50
N SER A 562 6.24 18.96 13.56
CA SER A 562 5.35 19.26 12.43
C SER A 562 5.39 20.75 12.08
N PHE A 563 4.77 21.13 10.96
CA PHE A 563 4.74 22.54 10.54
C PHE A 563 3.73 23.35 11.34
N ALA A 564 3.95 24.67 11.41
CA ALA A 564 3.12 25.60 12.15
C ALA A 564 1.66 25.56 11.67
N GLY A 565 0.73 25.48 12.63
CA GLY A 565 -0.71 25.39 12.36
C GLY A 565 -1.21 23.98 12.03
N HIS A 566 -0.33 22.98 11.92
CA HIS A 566 -0.74 21.59 11.76
C HIS A 566 -1.07 20.94 13.10
N LYS A 567 -2.35 20.83 13.41
CA LYS A 567 -2.79 20.16 14.62
C LYS A 567 -2.63 18.64 14.49
N LYS A 568 -2.25 18.01 15.60
CA LYS A 568 -2.21 16.55 15.72
C LYS A 568 -3.53 15.93 15.27
N TRP A 569 -3.44 14.91 14.42
CA TRP A 569 -4.59 14.18 13.88
C TRP A 569 -5.57 15.08 13.11
N THR A 570 -5.03 15.95 12.26
CA THR A 570 -5.82 16.68 11.26
C THR A 570 -5.19 16.48 9.88
N ASP A 571 -5.99 16.58 8.83
CA ASP A 571 -5.45 16.46 7.48
C ASP A 571 -4.69 17.74 7.14
N PRO A 572 -3.45 17.67 6.62
CA PRO A 572 -2.74 18.86 6.21
C PRO A 572 -3.47 19.53 5.04
N ALA A 573 -3.77 20.82 5.16
CA ALA A 573 -4.33 21.59 4.06
C ALA A 573 -3.39 21.49 2.83
N PRO A 574 -3.86 21.10 1.63
CA PRO A 574 -3.00 20.93 0.44
C PRO A 574 -2.07 22.12 0.19
N SER A 575 -0.79 21.86 -0.14
CA SER A 575 0.17 22.93 -0.46
C SER A 575 1.18 22.49 -1.52
N ASN A 576 1.54 23.41 -2.42
CA ASN A 576 2.67 23.32 -3.33
C ASN A 576 3.81 24.30 -2.96
N ILE A 577 3.68 25.00 -1.83
CA ILE A 577 4.69 25.92 -1.28
C ILE A 577 5.25 25.39 0.03
N ALA A 578 6.51 25.72 0.31
CA ALA A 578 7.18 25.33 1.54
C ALA A 578 6.48 25.92 2.77
N ARG A 579 6.25 25.07 3.77
CA ARG A 579 5.58 25.42 5.03
C ARG A 579 6.60 25.83 6.07
N LEU A 580 6.18 26.71 6.98
CA LEU A 580 6.99 27.15 8.11
C LEU A 580 7.03 26.09 9.21
N TYR A 581 8.23 25.75 9.64
CA TYR A 581 8.50 24.98 10.83
C TYR A 581 9.22 25.88 11.82
N SER A 582 8.94 25.72 13.11
CA SER A 582 9.59 26.50 14.15
C SER A 582 9.59 25.79 15.49
N VAL A 583 10.64 26.03 16.27
CA VAL A 583 10.71 25.66 17.68
C VAL A 583 11.20 26.83 18.51
N ASP A 584 10.61 26.99 19.69
CA ASP A 584 10.95 28.02 20.67
C ASP A 584 11.70 27.36 21.84
N VAL A 585 12.88 27.89 22.19
CA VAL A 585 13.69 27.43 23.33
C VAL A 585 14.00 28.59 24.29
N PRO A 586 14.15 28.32 25.60
CA PRO A 586 14.47 29.37 26.56
C PRO A 586 15.86 29.94 26.29
N ALA A 587 15.95 31.27 26.23
CA ALA A 587 17.18 32.00 25.93
C ALA A 587 17.76 32.69 27.18
N ALA A 588 19.08 32.72 27.30
CA ALA A 588 19.78 33.48 28.34
C ALA A 588 20.94 34.29 27.73
N CYS A 589 21.24 35.43 28.34
CA CYS A 589 22.34 36.29 27.90
C CYS A 589 23.68 35.61 28.07
N GLY A 590 24.63 35.91 27.17
CA GLY A 590 25.98 35.35 27.21
C GLY A 590 26.02 33.86 26.91
N LYS A 591 24.92 33.28 26.41
CA LYS A 591 24.83 31.88 25.99
C LYS A 591 24.83 31.77 24.47
N ARG A 592 25.54 30.75 24.01
CA ARG A 592 25.57 30.23 22.65
C ARG A 592 24.69 29.00 22.57
N TYR A 593 23.77 28.99 21.63
CA TYR A 593 22.87 27.87 21.34
C TYR A 593 23.35 27.16 20.08
N LEU A 594 23.52 25.85 20.16
CA LEU A 594 23.96 24.99 19.05
C LEU A 594 22.83 24.03 18.70
N PHE A 595 22.25 24.18 17.52
CA PHE A 595 21.14 23.37 17.03
C PHE A 595 21.62 22.41 15.96
N ARG A 596 21.11 21.18 16.03
CA ARG A 596 21.15 20.19 14.96
C ARG A 596 19.73 19.80 14.58
N VAL A 597 19.35 20.09 13.35
CA VAL A 597 18.04 19.73 12.79
C VAL A 597 18.18 18.54 11.86
N VAL A 598 17.38 17.49 12.09
CA VAL A 598 17.43 16.25 11.33
C VAL A 598 16.02 15.92 10.78
N PRO A 599 15.81 16.03 9.46
CA PRO A 599 14.61 15.52 8.82
C PRO A 599 14.52 14.00 8.95
N LYS A 600 13.31 13.48 9.11
CA LYS A 600 13.04 12.03 9.12
C LYS A 600 11.70 11.71 8.47
N ARG A 601 11.63 10.53 7.85
CA ARG A 601 10.44 10.01 7.18
C ARG A 601 9.92 8.77 7.90
N PHE A 602 8.62 8.73 8.12
CA PHE A 602 7.89 7.56 8.58
C PHE A 602 7.50 6.71 7.39
N CYS A 603 8.00 5.48 7.33
CA CYS A 603 8.02 4.73 6.09
C CYS A 603 6.81 3.83 5.86
N PHE A 604 6.17 3.37 6.95
CA PHE A 604 4.97 2.52 6.94
C PHE A 604 5.08 1.23 6.10
N ASP A 605 6.29 0.79 5.79
CA ASP A 605 6.65 -0.40 5.01
C ASP A 605 7.36 -1.45 5.88
N ASN A 606 7.13 -1.37 7.20
CA ASN A 606 7.83 -2.14 8.25
C ASN A 606 9.33 -1.84 8.40
N SER A 607 9.89 -0.86 7.68
CA SER A 607 11.29 -0.43 7.86
C SER A 607 11.49 0.65 8.93
N GLY A 608 10.40 1.12 9.55
CA GLY A 608 10.41 2.10 10.63
C GLY A 608 10.57 3.54 10.14
N VAL A 609 11.58 4.24 10.67
CA VAL A 609 11.86 5.65 10.38
C VAL A 609 13.22 5.77 9.68
N ARG A 610 13.27 6.57 8.62
CA ARG A 610 14.50 6.87 7.87
C ARG A 610 14.89 8.33 8.05
N PHE A 611 16.08 8.57 8.59
CA PHE A 611 16.62 9.91 8.77
C PHE A 611 17.36 10.36 7.51
N SER A 612 17.26 11.66 7.20
CA SER A 612 18.04 12.30 6.15
C SER A 612 19.54 12.08 6.38
N GLU A 613 20.28 11.86 5.29
CA GLU A 613 21.75 11.83 5.31
C GLU A 613 22.33 13.24 5.45
N THR A 614 21.57 14.27 5.03
CA THR A 614 21.93 15.67 5.21
C THR A 614 21.49 16.16 6.58
N GLU A 615 22.42 16.81 7.28
CA GLU A 615 22.23 17.44 8.59
C GLU A 615 22.29 18.97 8.47
N TYR A 616 21.54 19.67 9.33
CA TYR A 616 21.47 21.13 9.32
C TYR A 616 21.92 21.66 10.67
N LEU A 617 23.05 22.37 10.67
CA LEU A 617 23.69 22.91 11.87
C LEU A 617 23.49 24.42 11.91
N LEU A 618 22.99 24.92 13.03
CA LEU A 618 22.78 26.34 13.26
C LEU A 618 23.26 26.73 14.63
N TYR A 619 23.85 27.92 14.76
CA TYR A 619 24.16 28.48 16.06
C TYR A 619 23.61 29.90 16.22
N LYS A 620 23.38 30.29 17.46
CA LYS A 620 23.05 31.67 17.82
C LYS A 620 23.70 32.06 19.13
N ASP A 621 24.46 33.14 19.09
CA ASP A 621 24.95 33.85 20.27
C ASP A 621 23.87 34.85 20.72
N VAL A 622 23.54 34.82 22.01
CA VAL A 622 22.55 35.71 22.63
C VAL A 622 23.29 36.78 23.43
N ASP A 623 23.67 37.84 22.72
CA ASP A 623 24.24 39.04 23.32
C ASP A 623 23.11 39.98 23.74
N CYS A 624 23.11 40.38 25.01
CA CYS A 624 22.05 41.25 25.54
C CYS A 624 22.46 42.73 25.60
N GLY A 625 23.65 43.08 25.11
CA GLY A 625 24.31 44.31 25.53
C GLY A 625 24.63 44.26 27.02
N ILE A 626 25.60 45.06 27.45
CA ILE A 626 25.69 45.46 28.86
C ILE A 626 24.79 46.67 29.02
#